data_AF-A0A2M9NSA9-F1
#
_entry.id   AF-A0A2M9NSA9-F1
#
_cell.length_a   1.000
_cell.length_b   1.000
_cell.length_c   1.000
_cell.angle_alpha   90.00
_cell.angle_beta   90.00
_cell.angle_gamma   90.00
#
_symmetry.space_group_name_H-M   'P 1'
#
loop_
_entity.id
_entity.type
_entity.pdbx_description
1 polymer ?
#
loop_
_entity_poly.entity_id
_entity_poly.type
_entity_poly.pdbx_seq_one_letter_code
_entity_poly.pdbx_strand_id
1 'polypeptide(L)'
;MFTVKDSLNIDLIDECLVLGVFDRPIKFTGIGKEADEQLGGQLTELVKAGEISSKKKSVVKIHTLGKLGVKRLVFVGLGKEKELTFETLREALGKARKTIAESKLTTLSIALDTFTTENLDALDAAHACSEAFELASY
;
A
#
# COMPACT_ATOMS: atom_id res chain seq x y z
N MET A 1 0.62 -10.31 15.38
CA MET A 1 -0.06 -11.49 14.81
C MET A 1 -0.49 -11.12 13.40
N PHE A 2 -0.11 -11.92 12.40
CA PHE A 2 -0.54 -11.72 11.01
C PHE A 2 -1.70 -12.66 10.69
N THR A 3 -2.61 -12.23 9.81
CA THR A 3 -3.69 -13.07 9.28
C THR A 3 -3.74 -12.88 7.78
N VAL A 4 -3.58 -13.97 7.04
CA VAL A 4 -3.66 -13.98 5.58
C VAL A 4 -5.09 -14.26 5.17
N LYS A 5 -5.61 -13.51 4.20
CA LYS A 5 -6.93 -13.70 3.61
C LYS A 5 -6.77 -13.78 2.09
N ASP A 6 -7.45 -14.73 1.45
CA ASP A 6 -7.41 -14.92 -0.01
C ASP A 6 -8.04 -13.75 -0.80
N SER A 7 -8.87 -12.95 -0.13
CA SER A 7 -9.48 -11.75 -0.71
C SER A 7 -9.53 -10.63 0.32
N LEU A 8 -9.13 -9.42 -0.08
CA LEU A 8 -9.40 -8.22 0.68
C LEU A 8 -10.70 -7.58 0.22
N ASN A 9 -11.56 -7.22 1.17
CA ASN A 9 -12.74 -6.40 0.93
C ASN A 9 -12.54 -5.08 1.68
N ILE A 10 -12.57 -3.95 0.94
CA ILE A 10 -12.39 -2.59 1.48
C ILE A 10 -13.34 -2.27 2.63
N ASP A 11 -14.56 -2.82 2.58
CA ASP A 11 -15.59 -2.57 3.60
C ASP A 11 -15.35 -3.34 4.90
N LEU A 12 -14.49 -4.37 4.87
CA LEU A 12 -14.13 -5.18 6.05
C LEU A 12 -12.83 -4.72 6.72
N ILE A 13 -12.23 -3.62 6.24
CA ILE A 13 -10.98 -3.08 6.78
C ILE A 13 -11.33 -1.90 7.67
N ASP A 14 -11.08 -1.99 8.96
CA ASP A 14 -11.54 -0.98 9.93
C ASP A 14 -10.71 0.31 9.99
N GLU A 15 -9.40 0.25 9.77
CA GLU A 15 -8.52 1.38 10.10
C GLU A 15 -7.61 1.84 8.97
N CYS A 16 -6.88 0.92 8.35
CA CYS A 16 -5.80 1.26 7.44
C CYS A 16 -5.60 0.18 6.37
N LEU A 17 -5.53 0.60 5.11
CA LEU A 17 -5.14 -0.23 3.98
C LEU A 17 -3.88 0.33 3.33
N VAL A 18 -2.86 -0.51 3.17
CA VAL A 18 -1.59 -0.17 2.52
C VAL A 18 -1.56 -0.73 1.09
N LEU A 19 -1.22 0.13 0.13
CA LEU A 19 -1.21 -0.14 -1.30
C LEU A 19 0.13 0.28 -1.92
N GLY A 20 0.70 -0.57 -2.76
CA GLY A 20 1.85 -0.23 -3.61
C GLY A 20 1.43 0.56 -4.85
N VAL A 21 2.24 1.56 -5.22
CA VAL A 21 2.05 2.37 -6.43
C VAL A 21 3.32 2.35 -7.27
N PHE A 22 3.21 1.84 -8.49
CA PHE A 22 4.27 1.84 -9.48
C PHE A 22 4.22 3.07 -10.38
N ASP A 23 5.36 3.39 -10.98
CA ASP A 23 5.52 4.43 -12.00
C ASP A 23 5.06 3.87 -13.36
N ARG A 24 3.73 3.81 -13.52
CA ARG A 24 3.05 3.30 -14.73
C ARG A 24 1.82 4.16 -15.01
N PRO A 25 1.28 4.15 -16.25
CA PRO A 25 0.11 4.96 -16.58
C PRO A 25 -1.06 4.68 -15.62
N ILE A 26 -1.71 5.77 -15.18
CA ILE A 26 -2.51 5.94 -13.95
C ILE A 26 -3.76 5.06 -13.91
N LYS A 27 -3.59 3.74 -13.84
CA LYS A 27 -4.66 2.80 -13.57
C LYS A 27 -4.28 1.98 -12.34
N PHE A 28 -5.03 2.19 -11.27
CA PHE A 28 -5.04 1.26 -10.17
C PHE A 28 -5.60 -0.10 -10.64
N THR A 29 -5.14 -1.17 -10.01
CA THR A 29 -5.55 -2.54 -10.32
C THR A 29 -6.06 -3.21 -9.04
N GLY A 30 -6.97 -4.18 -9.19
CA GLY A 30 -7.59 -4.90 -8.07
C GLY A 30 -8.25 -3.94 -7.08
N ILE A 31 -7.96 -4.15 -5.79
CA ILE A 31 -8.53 -3.37 -4.69
C ILE A 31 -8.28 -1.86 -4.78
N GLY A 32 -7.16 -1.43 -5.39
CA GLY A 32 -6.91 0.00 -5.60
C GLY A 32 -7.89 0.63 -6.58
N LYS A 33 -8.37 -0.14 -7.57
CA LYS A 33 -9.39 0.30 -8.53
C LYS A 33 -10.75 0.42 -7.85
N GLU A 34 -11.11 -0.58 -7.06
CA GLU A 34 -12.36 -0.59 -6.28
C GLU A 34 -12.41 0.60 -5.31
N ALA A 35 -11.31 0.90 -4.62
CA ALA A 35 -11.19 2.09 -3.77
C ALA A 35 -11.40 3.39 -4.56
N ASP A 36 -10.80 3.51 -5.74
CA ASP A 36 -10.91 4.71 -6.57
C ASP A 36 -12.34 4.87 -7.11
N GLU A 37 -12.97 3.78 -7.55
CA GLU A 37 -14.37 3.76 -8.02
C GLU A 37 -15.34 4.20 -6.92
N GLN A 38 -15.20 3.66 -5.70
CA GLN A 38 -16.02 4.07 -4.55
C GLN A 38 -15.73 5.52 -4.11
N LEU A 39 -14.51 6.02 -4.31
CA LEU A 39 -14.15 7.42 -4.05
C LEU A 39 -14.50 8.37 -5.21
N GLY A 40 -15.04 7.87 -6.32
CA GLY A 40 -15.43 8.67 -7.48
C GLY A 40 -14.28 9.16 -8.35
N GLY A 41 -13.17 8.41 -8.42
CA GLY A 41 -11.99 8.74 -9.23
C GLY A 41 -10.97 9.66 -8.56
N GLN A 42 -11.17 10.00 -7.28
CA GLN A 42 -10.34 10.95 -6.55
C GLN A 42 -8.89 10.47 -6.38
N LEU A 43 -8.64 9.16 -6.24
CA LEU A 43 -7.27 8.66 -6.11
C LEU A 43 -6.52 8.83 -7.42
N THR A 44 -7.19 8.57 -8.55
CA THR A 44 -6.64 8.81 -9.89
C THR A 44 -6.32 10.28 -10.10
N GLU A 45 -7.17 11.19 -9.63
CA GLU A 45 -6.90 12.64 -9.66
C GLU A 45 -5.69 13.03 -8.79
N LEU A 46 -5.57 12.47 -7.58
CA LEU A 46 -4.43 12.72 -6.70
C LEU A 46 -3.10 12.21 -7.26
N VAL A 47 -3.09 11.08 -7.99
CA VAL A 47 -1.90 10.63 -8.72
C VAL A 47 -1.56 11.59 -9.85
N LYS A 48 -2.55 12.07 -10.61
CA LYS A 48 -2.35 13.07 -11.68
C LYS A 48 -1.83 14.40 -11.15
N ALA A 49 -2.29 14.81 -9.98
CA ALA A 49 -1.83 16.00 -9.29
C ALA A 49 -0.42 15.83 -8.68
N GLY A 50 0.10 14.59 -8.63
CA GLY A 50 1.40 14.27 -8.05
C GLY A 50 1.41 14.17 -6.51
N GLU A 51 0.24 14.23 -5.88
CA GLU A 51 0.08 14.08 -4.42
C GLU A 51 0.33 12.64 -3.99
N ILE A 52 -0.14 11.66 -4.77
CA ILE A 52 0.24 10.25 -4.63
C ILE A 52 1.44 10.00 -5.54
N SER A 53 2.64 9.99 -4.94
CA SER A 53 3.89 9.83 -5.67
C SER A 53 4.24 8.36 -5.90
N SER A 54 4.49 7.94 -7.14
CA SER A 54 5.04 6.61 -7.44
C SER A 54 6.55 6.49 -7.19
N LYS A 55 7.23 7.55 -6.71
CA LYS A 55 8.68 7.52 -6.48
C LYS A 55 9.06 6.50 -5.42
N LYS A 56 10.22 5.84 -5.59
CA LYS A 56 10.74 4.84 -4.65
C LYS A 56 10.75 5.40 -3.21
N LYS A 57 10.24 4.61 -2.27
CA LYS A 57 10.16 4.93 -0.83
C LYS A 57 9.32 6.18 -0.51
N SER A 58 8.44 6.62 -1.41
CA SER A 58 7.42 7.61 -1.03
C SER A 58 6.38 6.92 -0.15
N VAL A 59 5.80 7.66 0.80
CA VAL A 59 4.68 7.19 1.61
C VAL A 59 3.70 8.33 1.72
N VAL A 60 2.47 8.11 1.28
CA VAL A 60 1.40 9.11 1.27
C VAL A 60 0.20 8.57 2.01
N LYS A 61 -0.33 9.35 2.96
CA LYS A 61 -1.50 8.98 3.76
C LYS A 61 -2.71 9.77 3.28
N ILE A 62 -3.78 9.08 2.91
CA ILE A 62 -5.04 9.68 2.48
C ILE A 62 -6.14 9.24 3.43
N HIS A 63 -6.93 10.21 3.89
CA HIS A 63 -8.11 9.95 4.71
C HIS A 63 -9.31 9.73 3.79
N THR A 64 -10.06 8.65 4.01
CA THR A 64 -11.25 8.33 3.20
C THR A 64 -12.48 9.11 3.66
N LEU A 65 -12.41 9.75 4.83
CA LEU A 65 -13.45 10.57 5.43
C LEU A 65 -14.81 9.84 5.54
N GLY A 66 -14.79 8.51 5.73
CA GLY A 66 -16.00 7.69 5.87
C GLY A 66 -16.69 7.34 4.56
N LYS A 67 -16.10 7.65 3.39
CA LYS A 67 -16.60 7.20 2.09
C LYS A 67 -16.36 5.71 1.81
N LEU A 68 -15.39 5.10 2.51
CA LEU A 68 -15.04 3.69 2.45
C LEU A 68 -15.13 3.11 3.87
N GLY A 69 -15.35 1.79 4.00
CA GLY A 69 -15.25 1.11 5.30
C GLY A 69 -13.88 1.32 5.98
N VAL A 70 -12.82 1.39 5.17
CA VAL A 70 -11.48 1.76 5.63
C VAL A 70 -11.35 3.26 5.89
N LYS A 71 -10.81 3.65 7.05
CA LYS A 71 -10.65 5.07 7.45
C LYS A 71 -9.47 5.78 6.75
N ARG A 72 -8.41 5.04 6.41
CA ARG A 72 -7.16 5.57 5.87
C ARG A 72 -6.57 4.65 4.80
N LEU A 73 -6.12 5.26 3.71
CA LEU A 73 -5.33 4.60 2.66
C LEU A 73 -3.89 5.09 2.77
N VAL A 74 -2.94 4.16 2.71
CA VAL A 74 -1.51 4.47 2.70
C VAL A 74 -0.92 3.97 1.40
N PHE A 75 -0.42 4.89 0.59
CA PHE A 75 0.21 4.57 -0.68
C PHE A 75 1.73 4.56 -0.50
N VAL A 76 2.36 3.49 -0.98
CA VAL A 76 3.82 3.31 -0.95
C VAL A 76 4.33 3.36 -2.39
N GLY A 77 5.15 4.34 -2.72
CA GLY A 77 5.74 4.44 -4.05
C GLY A 77 6.89 3.46 -4.23
N LEU A 78 6.78 2.63 -5.26
CA LEU A 78 7.71 1.54 -5.56
C LEU A 78 8.67 1.86 -6.72
N GLY A 79 8.45 2.97 -7.42
CA GLY A 79 9.19 3.34 -8.63
C GLY A 79 8.78 2.47 -9.81
N LYS A 80 9.73 2.21 -10.72
CA LYS A 80 9.48 1.35 -11.88
C LYS A 80 9.47 -0.12 -11.45
N GLU A 81 8.51 -0.89 -11.96
CA GLU A 81 8.34 -2.32 -11.66
C GLU A 81 9.64 -3.11 -11.88
N LYS A 82 10.35 -2.85 -12.99
CA LYS A 82 11.61 -3.53 -13.35
C LYS A 82 12.77 -3.24 -12.39
N GLU A 83 12.68 -2.17 -11.61
CA GLU A 83 13.72 -1.77 -10.67
C GLU A 83 13.38 -2.15 -9.22
N LEU A 84 12.23 -2.78 -8.98
CA LEU A 84 11.86 -3.25 -7.66
C LEU A 84 12.67 -4.52 -7.34
N THR A 85 13.36 -4.47 -6.22
CA THR A 85 14.09 -5.61 -5.63
C THR A 85 13.59 -5.87 -4.22
N PHE A 86 13.87 -7.07 -3.70
CA PHE A 86 13.51 -7.44 -2.32
C PHE A 86 13.98 -6.40 -1.30
N GLU A 87 15.23 -5.95 -1.40
CA GLU A 87 15.79 -4.94 -0.49
C GLU A 87 15.04 -3.61 -0.58
N THR A 88 14.79 -3.11 -1.79
CA THR A 88 14.07 -1.83 -1.97
C THR A 88 12.62 -1.92 -1.50
N LEU A 89 11.96 -3.07 -1.68
CA LEU A 89 10.63 -3.33 -1.17
C LEU A 89 10.62 -3.35 0.37
N ARG A 90 11.54 -4.10 0.98
CA ARG A 90 11.71 -4.16 2.44
C ARG A 90 11.92 -2.76 3.04
N GLU A 91 12.79 -1.95 2.42
CA GLU A 91 13.03 -0.57 2.87
C GLU A 91 11.79 0.32 2.72
N ALA A 92 11.06 0.21 1.62
CA ALA A 92 9.84 0.99 1.38
C ALA A 92 8.74 0.64 2.40
N LEU A 93 8.55 -0.66 2.68
CA LEU A 93 7.61 -1.17 3.68
C LEU A 93 8.02 -0.77 5.10
N GLY A 94 9.31 -0.81 5.42
CA GLY A 94 9.83 -0.37 6.72
C GLY A 94 9.55 1.11 6.96
N LYS A 95 9.71 1.95 5.93
CA LYS A 95 9.33 3.37 5.99
C LYS A 95 7.81 3.53 6.17
N ALA A 96 7.00 2.79 5.40
CA ALA A 96 5.55 2.82 5.54
C ALA A 96 5.10 2.45 6.96
N ARG A 97 5.69 1.39 7.54
CA ARG A 97 5.41 0.96 8.92
C ARG A 97 5.73 2.05 9.93
N LYS A 98 6.87 2.74 9.81
CA LYS A 98 7.23 3.87 10.69
C LYS A 98 6.21 5.00 10.59
N THR A 99 5.83 5.40 9.38
CA THR A 99 4.83 6.46 9.14
C THR A 99 3.43 6.09 9.65
N ILE A 100 3.09 4.80 9.63
CA ILE A 100 1.83 4.26 10.18
C ILE A 100 1.89 4.21 11.71
N ALA A 101 3.04 3.85 12.30
CA ALA A 101 3.22 3.77 13.75
C ALA A 101 2.94 5.11 14.44
N GLU A 102 3.35 6.22 13.83
CA GLU A 102 3.04 7.58 14.30
C GLU A 102 1.54 7.86 14.38
N SER A 103 0.73 7.12 13.62
CA SER A 103 -0.73 7.31 13.53
C SER A 103 -1.52 6.50 14.57
N LYS A 104 -0.84 5.80 15.50
CA LYS A 104 -1.43 5.02 16.61
C LYS A 104 -2.54 4.04 16.20
N LEU A 105 -2.41 3.44 15.01
CA LEU A 105 -3.36 2.47 14.48
C LEU A 105 -3.19 1.11 15.17
N THR A 106 -4.29 0.44 15.46
CA THR A 106 -4.27 -0.90 16.09
C THR A 106 -4.28 -2.03 15.08
N THR A 107 -4.87 -1.80 13.91
CA THR A 107 -5.02 -2.77 12.84
C THR A 107 -4.55 -2.18 11.52
N LEU A 108 -3.92 -3.00 10.69
CA LEU A 108 -3.62 -2.65 9.31
C LEU A 108 -3.87 -3.84 8.39
N SER A 109 -4.25 -3.52 7.16
CA SER A 109 -4.34 -4.48 6.06
C SER A 109 -3.37 -4.06 4.96
N ILE A 110 -2.75 -5.04 4.30
CA ILE A 110 -1.82 -4.81 3.19
C ILE A 110 -2.38 -5.52 1.98
N ALA A 111 -2.52 -4.82 0.86
CA ALA A 111 -2.85 -5.43 -0.42
C ALA A 111 -1.58 -6.03 -1.04
N LEU A 112 -1.22 -7.25 -0.64
CA LEU A 112 0.07 -7.87 -0.96
C LEU A 112 0.33 -7.94 -2.47
N ASP A 113 -0.70 -8.21 -3.28
CA ASP A 113 -0.60 -8.30 -4.74
C ASP A 113 -0.03 -7.03 -5.38
N THR A 114 -0.25 -5.86 -4.76
CA THR A 114 0.26 -4.57 -5.25
C THR A 114 1.78 -4.41 -5.12
N PHE A 115 2.46 -5.34 -4.43
CA PHE A 115 3.91 -5.35 -4.24
C PHE A 115 4.61 -6.44 -5.06
N THR A 116 3.86 -7.23 -5.83
CA THR A 116 4.39 -8.31 -6.67
C THR A 116 4.78 -7.80 -8.05
N THR A 117 5.79 -8.42 -8.66
CA THR A 117 6.25 -8.14 -10.03
C THR A 117 6.69 -9.45 -10.69
N GLU A 118 7.09 -9.42 -11.97
CA GLU A 118 7.67 -10.60 -12.62
C GLU A 118 8.94 -11.13 -11.92
N ASN A 119 9.65 -10.26 -11.19
CA ASN A 119 10.89 -10.61 -10.47
C ASN A 119 10.68 -10.84 -8.96
N LEU A 120 9.47 -10.59 -8.44
CA LEU A 120 9.16 -10.71 -7.02
C LEU A 120 7.78 -11.32 -6.87
N ASP A 121 7.75 -12.56 -6.41
CA ASP A 121 6.49 -13.27 -6.21
C ASP A 121 5.81 -12.88 -4.88
N ALA A 122 4.65 -13.48 -4.62
CA ALA A 122 3.90 -13.21 -3.40
C ALA A 122 4.63 -13.66 -2.13
N LEU A 123 5.46 -14.70 -2.19
CA LEU A 123 6.23 -15.18 -1.04
C LEU A 123 7.36 -14.21 -0.70
N ASP A 124 8.06 -13.69 -1.72
CA ASP A 124 9.07 -12.65 -1.54
C ASP A 124 8.44 -11.38 -0.95
N ALA A 125 7.29 -10.96 -1.46
CA ALA A 125 6.57 -9.80 -0.96
C ALA A 125 6.09 -10.00 0.50
N ALA A 126 5.57 -11.20 0.84
CA ALA A 126 5.15 -11.53 2.19
C ALA A 126 6.33 -11.57 3.17
N HIS A 127 7.48 -12.09 2.72
CA HIS A 127 8.70 -12.15 3.50
C HIS A 127 9.24 -10.74 3.75
N ALA A 128 9.34 -9.90 2.71
CA ALA A 128 9.75 -8.51 2.85
C ALA A 128 8.81 -7.71 3.76
N CYS A 129 7.49 -7.92 3.66
CA CYS A 129 6.51 -7.33 4.58
C CYS A 129 6.74 -7.75 6.02
N SER A 130 6.84 -9.05 6.29
CA SER A 130 6.96 -9.57 7.65
C SER A 130 8.23 -9.06 8.32
N GLU A 131 9.37 -9.16 7.62
CA GLU A 131 10.66 -8.70 8.12
C GLU A 131 10.69 -7.18 8.34
N ALA A 132 10.22 -6.40 7.36
CA ALA A 132 10.21 -4.95 7.48
C ALA A 132 9.31 -4.46 8.62
N PHE A 133 8.15 -5.08 8.82
CA PHE A 133 7.20 -4.66 9.85
C PHE A 133 7.67 -5.02 11.26
N GLU A 134 8.37 -6.13 11.41
CA GLU A 134 8.98 -6.54 12.68
C GLU A 134 10.16 -5.64 13.02
N LEU A 135 11.12 -5.48 12.11
CA LEU A 135 12.31 -4.65 12.33
C LEU A 135 11.98 -3.17 12.53
N ALA A 136 10.98 -2.64 11.83
CA ALA A 136 10.57 -1.24 11.99
C ALA A 136 9.73 -0.99 13.26
N SER A 137 9.40 -2.04 14.02
CA SER A 137 8.71 -1.92 15.31
C SER A 137 9.66 -1.74 16.50
N TYR A 138 10.97 -1.87 16.28
CA TYR A 138 12.04 -1.63 17.24
C TYR A 138 12.58 -0.21 17.10
#